data_AF-A0A1T7C671-F1
#
_entry.id   AF-A0A1T7C671-F1
#
_cell.length_a   1.000
_cell.length_b   1.000
_cell.length_c   1.000
_cell.angle_alpha   90.00
_cell.angle_beta   90.00
_cell.angle_gamma   90.00
#
_symmetry.space_group_name_H-M   'P 1'
#
loop_
_entity.id
_entity.type
_entity.pdbx_description
1 polymer ?
#
loop_
_entity_poly.entity_id
_entity_poly.type
_entity_poly.pdbx_seq_one_letter_code
_entity_poly.pdbx_strand_id
1 'polypeptide(L)'
;MRSLPGAVVATASSMTITVLVWRRYAQIPAAAQPDDNVRFPLAPTPGAGHAQVMELDAEACYRAVQSRDTRFDGQFFTAVHTTGIYCRPSCPAITPKRQNVSFHPTAASAQAAGYRACRRCLPDAAPGSPLWNIKSDLAVRAMRLIGDGLVERDGVDGLSRALGYSSRQLNRVLLAELGASPLALARANRATTARVLIQRTDLPMSDIAFAAGFSSIRQFNDTIAAVFATTPSKLRTELPRKECPAPEPIPGAVSLKLPLRQPHNIAWSTWLLEHHCARGVEDFSDGRYTRALRMPHGPVIATLMVSADQVRADLQLTDMRDLAPAVARLRHLLDLDADPSAVDEALLSHPALAPLVTEAPGIRVPGTVDGAELLLRTMIGQQISVAAANTATASLVAALGEEVTDATGRVTHLFPTAETVAAAAQEVMAGPAARIAAIAGAADRLATGKLELHPGMTGTDLRRQLLDIKGIGPWTADYVVMRQLADPDVLLEHDLVLRRGAAAAGVAMATARASSPWRSYVSMHLWRKGIAALPRQLTRKPKGKS
;
A
#
# COMPACT_ATOMS: atom_id res chain seq x y z
N MET A 1 23.36 -14.49 -50.27
CA MET A 1 22.55 -13.25 -50.17
C MET A 1 22.10 -13.06 -48.73
N ARG A 2 22.63 -11.99 -48.14
CA ARG A 2 22.43 -11.36 -46.82
C ARG A 2 21.36 -11.91 -45.85
N SER A 3 21.90 -12.28 -44.68
CA SER A 3 21.35 -12.32 -43.33
C SER A 3 20.50 -11.11 -42.92
N LEU A 4 19.47 -11.37 -42.11
CA LEU A 4 18.91 -10.42 -41.12
C LEU A 4 18.75 -11.16 -39.77
N PRO A 5 19.19 -10.59 -38.63
CA PRO A 5 19.27 -11.30 -37.35
C PRO A 5 18.08 -11.03 -36.41
N GLY A 6 17.78 -12.05 -35.58
CA GLY A 6 17.40 -11.96 -34.16
C GLY A 6 16.28 -10.99 -33.74
N ALA A 7 15.04 -11.49 -33.66
CA ALA A 7 14.03 -10.90 -32.78
C ALA A 7 14.35 -11.29 -31.32
N VAL A 8 14.87 -10.33 -30.56
CA VAL A 8 15.08 -10.44 -29.11
C VAL A 8 13.72 -10.61 -28.43
N VAL A 9 13.46 -11.80 -27.89
CA VAL A 9 12.31 -12.09 -27.04
C VAL A 9 12.53 -11.40 -25.69
N ALA A 10 11.91 -10.23 -25.51
CA ALA A 10 11.90 -9.53 -24.23
C ALA A 10 11.01 -10.28 -23.23
N THR A 11 11.61 -10.92 -22.24
CA THR A 11 10.95 -11.51 -21.07
C THR A 11 10.35 -10.41 -20.20
N ALA A 12 9.10 -10.01 -20.47
CA ALA A 12 8.33 -9.12 -19.60
C ALA A 12 7.72 -9.93 -18.44
N SER A 13 8.25 -9.73 -17.23
CA SER A 13 7.71 -10.28 -15.99
C SER A 13 6.46 -9.48 -15.58
N SER A 14 5.45 -10.12 -14.99
CA SER A 14 4.13 -9.52 -14.68
C SER A 14 4.14 -8.27 -13.77
N MET A 15 5.31 -7.87 -13.26
CA MET A 15 5.55 -6.57 -12.60
C MET A 15 5.55 -5.37 -13.57
N THR A 16 5.66 -5.59 -14.88
CA THR A 16 5.86 -4.49 -15.85
C THR A 16 4.63 -3.61 -16.05
N ILE A 17 3.40 -4.09 -15.82
CA ILE A 17 2.19 -3.29 -16.06
C ILE A 17 1.98 -2.22 -14.96
N THR A 18 2.22 -2.57 -13.68
CA THR A 18 2.21 -1.58 -12.58
C THR A 18 3.38 -0.60 -12.69
N VAL A 19 4.53 -1.06 -13.20
CA VAL A 19 5.75 -0.23 -13.40
C VAL A 19 5.68 0.66 -14.63
N LEU A 20 4.96 0.29 -15.70
CA LEU A 20 4.78 1.13 -16.90
C LEU A 20 3.99 2.40 -16.60
N VAL A 21 3.03 2.32 -15.67
CA VAL A 21 2.31 3.50 -15.19
C VAL A 21 3.25 4.38 -14.36
N TRP A 22 4.07 3.81 -13.46
CA TRP A 22 4.99 4.58 -12.61
C TRP A 22 6.20 5.18 -13.34
N ARG A 23 6.87 4.44 -14.24
CA ARG A 23 8.06 4.92 -14.98
C ARG A 23 7.75 6.06 -15.95
N ARG A 24 6.51 6.22 -16.40
CA ARG A 24 6.11 7.31 -17.30
C ARG A 24 6.08 8.68 -16.59
N TYR A 25 6.10 8.71 -15.25
CA TYR A 25 5.98 9.94 -14.47
C TYR A 25 7.27 10.38 -13.74
N ALA A 26 8.34 9.56 -13.76
CA ALA A 26 9.58 9.83 -13.02
C ALA A 26 10.72 10.47 -13.85
N GLN A 27 10.47 10.93 -15.08
CA GLN A 27 11.51 11.55 -15.91
C GLN A 27 11.47 13.08 -15.80
N ILE A 28 12.22 13.61 -14.83
CA ILE A 28 12.75 14.99 -14.89
C ILE A 28 14.22 14.83 -15.33
N PRO A 29 14.68 15.43 -16.44
CA PRO A 29 16.07 15.33 -16.84
C PRO A 29 16.97 16.09 -15.85
N ALA A 30 18.01 15.43 -15.36
CA ALA A 30 19.01 15.98 -14.46
C ALA A 30 19.80 17.11 -15.16
N ALA A 31 19.87 18.28 -14.52
CA ALA A 31 20.75 19.36 -14.93
C ALA A 31 22.21 18.98 -14.62
N ALA A 32 23.10 19.24 -15.58
CA ALA A 32 24.54 18.99 -15.49
C ALA A 32 25.20 19.77 -14.35
N GLN A 33 26.18 19.14 -13.69
CA GLN A 33 27.00 19.71 -12.61
C GLN A 33 27.79 20.94 -13.09
N PRO A 34 27.92 22.01 -12.28
CA PRO A 34 28.96 23.01 -12.48
C PRO A 34 30.15 22.78 -11.53
N ASP A 35 31.33 22.99 -12.12
CA ASP A 35 32.68 23.00 -11.54
C ASP A 35 32.85 24.04 -10.42
N ASP A 36 33.69 23.69 -9.44
CA ASP A 36 34.17 24.55 -8.35
C ASP A 36 35.11 25.65 -8.89
N ASN A 37 34.62 26.88 -9.05
CA ASN A 37 35.32 28.17 -8.84
C ASN A 37 34.73 29.30 -9.69
N VAL A 38 33.68 29.99 -9.23
CA VAL A 38 33.44 31.38 -9.67
C VAL A 38 32.81 32.18 -8.52
N ARG A 39 33.53 33.23 -8.10
CA ARG A 39 33.06 34.29 -7.18
C ARG A 39 31.74 34.88 -7.68
N PHE A 40 30.72 34.95 -6.83
CA PHE A 40 29.46 35.66 -7.09
C PHE A 40 29.73 37.09 -7.57
N PRO A 41 29.48 37.43 -8.86
CA PRO A 41 29.43 38.83 -9.26
C PRO A 41 28.10 39.39 -8.77
N LEU A 42 28.14 40.58 -8.17
CA LEU A 42 26.97 41.40 -7.90
C LEU A 42 26.08 41.45 -9.15
N ALA A 43 24.79 41.20 -8.96
CA ALA A 43 23.79 41.19 -10.01
C ALA A 43 23.93 42.45 -10.90
N PRO A 44 23.99 42.31 -12.23
CA PRO A 44 23.88 43.46 -13.10
C PRO A 44 22.46 44.04 -12.94
N THR A 45 22.41 45.35 -12.75
CA THR A 45 21.21 46.20 -12.79
C THR A 45 20.32 45.75 -13.95
N PRO A 46 19.00 45.57 -13.75
CA PRO A 46 18.15 45.01 -14.79
C PRO A 46 18.04 45.99 -15.96
N GLY A 47 18.75 45.67 -17.04
CA GLY A 47 18.37 46.11 -18.38
C GLY A 47 17.04 45.46 -18.73
N ALA A 48 16.13 46.26 -19.29
CA ALA A 48 14.78 45.87 -19.69
C ALA A 48 14.80 44.61 -20.57
N GLY A 49 14.45 43.48 -19.98
CA GLY A 49 14.14 42.23 -20.67
C GLY A 49 12.95 41.61 -19.95
N HIS A 50 11.74 41.88 -20.45
CA HIS A 50 10.52 41.28 -19.96
C HIS A 50 10.66 39.75 -19.93
N ALA A 51 10.46 39.14 -18.76
CA ALA A 51 10.10 37.73 -18.69
C ALA A 51 8.84 37.56 -19.55
N GLN A 52 8.95 36.92 -20.71
CA GLN A 52 7.79 36.60 -21.55
C GLN A 52 6.86 35.72 -20.73
N VAL A 53 5.78 36.33 -20.22
CA VAL A 53 4.62 35.61 -19.73
C VAL A 53 4.11 34.79 -20.91
N MET A 54 4.06 33.47 -20.74
CA MET A 54 3.50 32.54 -21.73
C MET A 54 2.10 33.06 -22.13
N GLU A 55 1.97 33.62 -23.33
CA GLU A 55 0.71 34.20 -23.79
C GLU A 55 -0.20 33.04 -24.22
N LEU A 56 -1.15 32.70 -23.36
CA LEU A 56 -2.09 31.60 -23.61
C LEU A 56 -3.09 32.04 -24.68
N ASP A 57 -3.04 31.43 -25.87
CA ASP A 57 -4.07 31.62 -26.89
C ASP A 57 -5.41 31.06 -26.40
N ALA A 58 -6.36 31.96 -26.15
CA ALA A 58 -7.69 31.62 -25.66
C ALA A 58 -8.48 30.73 -26.64
N GLU A 59 -8.20 30.83 -27.95
CA GLU A 59 -8.82 29.99 -28.98
C GLU A 59 -8.35 28.54 -28.84
N ALA A 60 -7.04 28.33 -28.82
CA ALA A 60 -6.44 27.01 -28.63
C ALA A 60 -6.81 26.39 -27.27
N CYS A 61 -6.75 27.17 -26.19
CA CYS A 61 -7.11 26.70 -24.85
C CYS A 61 -8.58 26.26 -24.78
N TYR A 62 -9.50 27.01 -25.40
CA TYR A 62 -10.92 26.63 -25.41
C TYR A 62 -11.17 25.34 -26.19
N ARG A 63 -10.48 25.11 -27.31
CA ARG A 63 -10.57 23.84 -28.06
C ARG A 63 -10.04 22.66 -27.24
N ALA A 64 -8.95 22.85 -26.50
CA ALA A 64 -8.39 21.84 -25.60
C ALA A 64 -9.33 21.49 -24.44
N VAL A 65 -10.10 22.46 -23.92
CA VAL A 65 -11.15 22.19 -22.91
C VAL A 65 -12.34 21.44 -23.52
N GLN A 66 -12.73 21.76 -24.76
CA GLN A 66 -13.80 21.04 -25.45
C GLN A 66 -13.43 19.57 -25.74
N SER A 67 -12.16 19.30 -26.06
CA SER A 67 -11.68 17.94 -26.29
C SER A 67 -11.55 17.12 -25.00
N ARG A 68 -11.48 17.78 -23.83
CA ARG A 68 -11.28 17.16 -22.51
C ARG A 68 -10.04 16.27 -22.44
N ASP A 69 -9.00 16.63 -23.18
CA ASP A 69 -7.79 15.85 -23.30
C ASP A 69 -6.87 16.07 -22.09
N THR A 70 -6.58 15.00 -21.36
CA THR A 70 -5.76 15.00 -20.15
C THR A 70 -4.31 15.39 -20.40
N ARG A 71 -3.83 15.38 -21.65
CA ARG A 71 -2.47 15.83 -22.00
C ARG A 71 -2.27 17.33 -21.76
N PHE A 72 -3.36 18.11 -21.76
CA PHE A 72 -3.32 19.55 -21.47
C PHE A 72 -3.45 19.86 -19.98
N ASP A 73 -3.68 18.86 -19.12
CA ASP A 73 -3.71 19.06 -17.68
C ASP A 73 -2.34 19.50 -17.16
N GLY A 74 -2.32 20.62 -16.42
CA GLY A 74 -1.08 21.22 -15.91
C GLY A 74 -0.39 22.17 -16.90
N GLN A 75 -0.83 22.26 -18.16
CA GLN A 75 -0.34 23.27 -19.12
C GLN A 75 -1.06 24.62 -18.94
N PHE A 76 -2.34 24.58 -18.58
CA PHE A 76 -3.14 25.75 -18.22
C PHE A 76 -4.36 25.32 -17.39
N PHE A 77 -5.05 26.29 -16.81
CA PHE A 77 -6.26 26.13 -16.01
C PHE A 77 -7.36 27.01 -16.57
N THR A 78 -8.57 26.49 -16.60
CA THR A 78 -9.75 27.21 -17.09
C THR A 78 -10.53 27.77 -15.92
N ALA A 79 -10.57 29.09 -15.77
CA ALA A 79 -11.36 29.79 -14.78
C ALA A 79 -12.73 30.16 -15.37
N VAL A 80 -13.81 29.86 -14.65
CA VAL A 80 -15.18 30.06 -15.09
C VAL A 80 -15.78 31.24 -14.33
N HIS A 81 -16.06 32.33 -15.04
CA HIS A 81 -16.55 33.58 -14.46
C HIS A 81 -17.86 33.38 -13.69
N THR A 82 -18.79 32.61 -14.25
CA THR A 82 -20.12 32.44 -13.67
C THR A 82 -20.12 31.67 -12.36
N THR A 83 -19.14 30.78 -12.13
CA THR A 83 -19.09 29.95 -10.91
C THR A 83 -17.98 30.35 -9.96
N GLY A 84 -17.05 31.22 -10.37
CA GLY A 84 -15.86 31.55 -9.58
C GLY A 84 -14.94 30.34 -9.34
N ILE A 85 -14.93 29.37 -10.27
CA ILE A 85 -14.19 28.10 -10.12
C ILE A 85 -13.16 27.99 -11.24
N TYR A 86 -11.94 27.56 -10.92
CA TYR A 86 -10.98 27.11 -11.93
C TYR A 86 -10.86 25.58 -11.98
N CYS A 87 -10.67 25.06 -13.18
CA CYS A 87 -10.69 23.65 -13.54
C CYS A 87 -9.47 23.28 -14.38
N ARG A 88 -9.16 21.98 -14.45
CA ARG A 88 -8.25 21.43 -15.47
C ARG A 88 -8.97 21.30 -16.83
N PRO A 89 -8.24 21.30 -17.96
CA PRO A 89 -8.81 21.08 -19.29
C PRO A 89 -9.59 19.76 -19.42
N SER A 90 -9.17 18.70 -18.72
CA SER A 90 -9.87 17.40 -18.71
C SER A 90 -11.12 17.35 -17.83
N CYS A 91 -11.51 18.45 -17.19
CA CYS A 91 -12.59 18.44 -16.21
C CYS A 91 -13.91 17.92 -16.81
N PRO A 92 -14.57 16.92 -16.18
CA PRO A 92 -15.81 16.34 -16.68
C PRO A 92 -17.03 17.24 -16.49
N ALA A 93 -16.87 18.45 -15.95
CA ALA A 93 -17.93 19.44 -15.86
C ALA A 93 -18.46 19.83 -17.25
N ILE A 94 -19.67 20.37 -17.29
CA ILE A 94 -20.23 20.93 -18.53
C ILE A 94 -19.30 22.06 -18.97
N THR A 95 -18.82 21.99 -20.21
CA THR A 95 -17.92 23.00 -20.76
C THR A 95 -18.68 24.33 -20.85
N PRO A 96 -18.25 25.38 -20.12
CA PRO A 96 -18.95 26.66 -20.12
C PRO A 96 -18.83 27.35 -21.48
N LYS A 97 -19.74 28.29 -21.75
CA LYS A 97 -19.68 29.12 -22.97
C LYS A 97 -18.37 29.89 -23.01
N ARG A 98 -17.82 30.08 -24.20
CA ARG A 98 -16.54 30.76 -24.43
C ARG A 98 -16.42 32.11 -23.71
N GLN A 99 -17.47 32.94 -23.80
CA GLN A 99 -17.51 34.25 -23.16
C GLN A 99 -17.45 34.22 -21.63
N ASN A 100 -17.64 33.04 -21.01
CA ASN A 100 -17.70 32.86 -19.56
C ASN A 100 -16.43 32.22 -18.97
N VAL A 101 -15.34 32.12 -19.75
CA VAL A 101 -14.10 31.51 -19.28
C VAL A 101 -12.86 32.36 -19.57
N SER A 102 -11.91 32.33 -18.65
CA SER A 102 -10.54 32.82 -18.81
C SER A 102 -9.53 31.70 -18.55
N PHE A 103 -8.30 31.86 -19.04
CA PHE A 103 -7.26 30.85 -18.92
C PHE A 103 -6.08 31.37 -18.10
N HIS A 104 -5.53 30.51 -17.25
CA HIS A 104 -4.42 30.82 -16.36
C HIS A 104 -3.31 29.79 -16.53
N PRO A 105 -2.03 30.19 -16.57
CA PRO A 105 -0.92 29.26 -16.77
C PRO A 105 -0.68 28.35 -15.57
N THR A 106 -1.04 28.80 -14.36
CA THR A 106 -0.85 28.05 -13.12
C THR A 106 -2.09 28.12 -12.22
N ALA A 107 -2.27 27.13 -11.36
CA ALA A 107 -3.32 27.14 -10.34
C ALA A 107 -3.18 28.35 -9.41
N ALA A 108 -1.94 28.72 -9.07
CA ALA A 108 -1.64 29.91 -8.27
C ALA A 108 -2.12 31.20 -8.95
N SER A 109 -1.96 31.34 -10.28
CA SER A 109 -2.46 32.49 -11.04
C SER A 109 -3.99 32.57 -10.99
N ALA A 110 -4.70 31.44 -11.11
CA ALA A 110 -6.16 31.42 -11.01
C ALA A 110 -6.64 31.77 -9.58
N GLN A 111 -5.95 31.30 -8.55
CA GLN A 111 -6.27 31.63 -7.16
C GLN A 111 -6.03 33.11 -6.84
N ALA A 112 -4.91 33.67 -7.31
CA ALA A 112 -4.61 35.09 -7.16
C ALA A 112 -5.66 35.98 -7.87
N ALA A 113 -6.27 35.48 -8.94
CA ALA A 113 -7.38 36.13 -9.64
C ALA A 113 -8.76 35.91 -8.97
N GLY A 114 -8.81 35.29 -7.78
CA GLY A 114 -10.02 35.14 -6.97
C GLY A 114 -10.86 33.88 -7.26
N TYR A 115 -10.37 32.95 -8.08
CA TYR A 115 -11.08 31.71 -8.38
C TYR A 115 -10.78 30.61 -7.36
N ARG A 116 -11.80 29.83 -6.99
CA ARG A 116 -11.65 28.66 -6.13
C ARG A 116 -11.35 27.39 -6.95
N ALA A 117 -10.56 26.47 -6.39
CA ALA A 117 -10.33 25.18 -7.01
C ALA A 117 -11.62 24.35 -7.20
N CYS A 118 -11.74 23.71 -8.35
CA CYS A 118 -12.83 22.80 -8.64
C CYS A 118 -12.75 21.54 -7.77
N ARG A 119 -13.81 21.27 -7.02
CA ARG A 119 -13.92 20.07 -6.18
C ARG A 119 -14.04 18.76 -6.98
N ARG A 120 -14.27 18.84 -8.29
CA ARG A 120 -14.49 17.68 -9.15
C ARG A 120 -13.23 17.18 -9.84
N CYS A 121 -12.37 18.10 -10.30
CA CYS A 121 -11.11 17.76 -10.94
C CYS A 121 -9.88 18.08 -10.07
N LEU A 122 -10.05 18.61 -8.85
CA LEU A 122 -9.00 18.88 -7.87
C LEU A 122 -7.70 19.46 -8.50
N PRO A 123 -7.80 20.62 -9.17
CA PRO A 123 -6.68 21.22 -9.89
C PRO A 123 -5.57 21.76 -8.98
N ASP A 124 -5.81 21.77 -7.67
CA ASP A 124 -4.90 22.14 -6.58
C ASP A 124 -4.17 20.94 -5.95
N ALA A 125 -4.50 19.71 -6.34
CA ALA A 125 -3.76 18.53 -5.91
C ALA A 125 -2.31 18.58 -6.44
N ALA A 126 -1.35 17.99 -5.72
CA ALA A 126 0.03 17.92 -6.19
C ALA A 126 0.12 17.06 -7.46
N PRO A 127 0.81 17.49 -8.53
CA PRO A 127 1.02 16.67 -9.72
C PRO A 127 1.57 15.28 -9.36
N GLY A 128 0.92 14.24 -9.89
CA GLY A 128 1.27 12.84 -9.60
C GLY A 128 0.67 12.23 -8.32
N SER A 129 -0.02 13.02 -7.49
CA SER A 129 -0.76 12.48 -6.34
C SER A 129 -2.02 11.69 -6.76
N PRO A 130 -2.53 10.77 -5.92
CA PRO A 130 -3.81 10.08 -6.18
C PRO A 130 -4.98 11.05 -6.41
N LEU A 131 -4.96 12.21 -5.74
CA LEU A 131 -5.94 13.28 -5.91
C LEU A 131 -5.78 14.04 -7.24
N TRP A 132 -4.58 14.03 -7.83
CA TRP A 132 -4.33 14.56 -9.18
C TRP A 132 -4.82 13.60 -10.26
N ASN A 133 -4.67 12.28 -10.09
CA ASN A 133 -5.13 11.30 -11.06
C ASN A 133 -6.08 10.23 -10.46
N ILE A 134 -7.32 10.63 -10.24
CA ILE A 134 -8.39 9.79 -9.66
C ILE A 134 -8.65 8.51 -10.48
N LYS A 135 -8.46 8.54 -11.81
CA LYS A 135 -8.68 7.36 -12.67
C LYS A 135 -7.59 6.31 -12.46
N SER A 136 -6.33 6.74 -12.44
CA SER A 136 -5.22 5.82 -12.16
C SER A 136 -5.22 5.35 -10.71
N ASP A 137 -5.63 6.18 -9.74
CA ASP A 137 -5.88 5.74 -8.35
C ASP A 137 -6.93 4.62 -8.29
N LEU A 138 -8.08 4.82 -8.94
CA LEU A 138 -9.15 3.81 -9.02
C LEU A 138 -8.64 2.52 -9.67
N ALA A 139 -7.85 2.61 -10.74
CA ALA A 139 -7.26 1.44 -11.40
C ALA A 139 -6.30 0.68 -10.48
N VAL A 140 -5.43 1.39 -9.75
CA VAL A 140 -4.50 0.78 -8.78
C VAL A 140 -5.25 0.10 -7.63
N ARG A 141 -6.26 0.76 -7.06
CA ARG A 141 -7.11 0.19 -6.01
C ARG A 141 -7.87 -1.05 -6.48
N ALA A 142 -8.39 -1.03 -7.72
CA ALA A 142 -9.00 -2.20 -8.32
C ALA A 142 -8.00 -3.36 -8.45
N MET A 143 -6.77 -3.10 -8.89
CA MET A 143 -5.73 -4.13 -9.00
C MET A 143 -5.34 -4.73 -7.64
N ARG A 144 -5.31 -3.93 -6.56
CA ARG A 144 -5.09 -4.43 -5.19
C ARG A 144 -6.17 -5.41 -4.76
N LEU A 145 -7.44 -5.07 -5.00
CA LEU A 145 -8.58 -5.93 -4.66
C LEU A 145 -8.66 -7.19 -5.55
N ILE A 146 -8.30 -7.08 -6.84
CA ILE A 146 -8.14 -8.23 -7.73
C ILE A 146 -7.01 -9.15 -7.23
N GLY A 147 -5.89 -8.57 -6.78
CA GLY A 147 -4.77 -9.31 -6.19
C GLY A 147 -5.14 -10.04 -4.89
N ASP A 148 -5.98 -9.43 -4.06
CA ASP A 148 -6.55 -10.05 -2.86
C ASP A 148 -7.61 -11.12 -3.19
N GLY A 149 -8.02 -11.28 -4.45
CA GLY A 149 -8.96 -12.31 -4.90
C GLY A 149 -10.44 -11.92 -4.79
N LEU A 150 -10.77 -10.62 -4.71
CA LEU A 150 -12.14 -10.15 -4.55
C LEU A 150 -13.05 -10.51 -5.73
N VAL A 151 -12.51 -10.51 -6.95
CA VAL A 151 -13.28 -10.84 -8.16
C VAL A 151 -13.67 -12.32 -8.19
N GLU A 152 -12.81 -13.20 -7.69
CA GLU A 152 -13.06 -14.63 -7.58
C GLU A 152 -14.17 -14.92 -6.56
N ARG A 153 -14.22 -14.15 -5.46
CA ARG A 153 -15.22 -14.32 -4.39
C ARG A 153 -16.57 -13.71 -4.74
N ASP A 154 -16.58 -12.43 -5.10
CA ASP A 154 -17.80 -11.62 -5.18
C ASP A 154 -18.10 -11.11 -6.60
N GLY A 155 -17.29 -11.52 -7.58
CA GLY A 155 -17.42 -11.10 -8.97
C GLY A 155 -17.07 -9.63 -9.20
N VAL A 156 -17.36 -9.16 -10.41
CA VAL A 156 -17.12 -7.76 -10.80
C VAL A 156 -18.04 -6.80 -10.04
N ASP A 157 -19.24 -7.26 -9.65
CA ASP A 157 -20.19 -6.45 -8.89
C ASP A 157 -19.71 -6.22 -7.45
N GLY A 158 -19.13 -7.24 -6.80
CA GLY A 158 -18.46 -7.07 -5.51
C GLY A 158 -17.31 -6.06 -5.56
N LEU A 159 -16.44 -6.19 -6.57
CA LEU A 159 -15.35 -5.24 -6.80
C LEU A 159 -15.88 -3.80 -6.99
N SER A 160 -16.96 -3.65 -7.75
CA SER A 160 -17.56 -2.34 -8.04
C SER A 160 -18.16 -1.71 -6.79
N ARG A 161 -18.85 -2.51 -5.97
CA ARG A 161 -19.42 -2.09 -4.68
C ARG A 161 -18.33 -1.62 -3.71
N ALA A 162 -17.28 -2.42 -3.53
CA ALA A 162 -16.15 -2.09 -2.65
C ALA A 162 -15.44 -0.79 -3.08
N LEU A 163 -15.39 -0.50 -4.38
CA LEU A 163 -14.77 0.74 -4.88
C LEU A 163 -15.73 1.95 -4.86
N GLY A 164 -17.03 1.74 -4.64
CA GLY A 164 -18.06 2.79 -4.67
C GLY A 164 -18.45 3.25 -6.08
N TYR A 165 -18.30 2.39 -7.09
CA TYR A 165 -18.62 2.70 -8.50
C TYR A 165 -19.60 1.68 -9.10
N SER A 166 -20.29 2.07 -10.18
CA SER A 166 -21.03 1.09 -10.97
C SER A 166 -20.08 0.23 -11.82
N SER A 167 -20.46 -1.03 -12.08
CA SER A 167 -19.67 -1.97 -12.90
C SER A 167 -19.36 -1.40 -14.30
N ARG A 168 -20.29 -0.63 -14.88
CA ARG A 168 -20.09 0.09 -16.15
C ARG A 168 -19.00 1.15 -16.05
N GLN A 169 -19.04 1.98 -15.00
CA GLN A 169 -18.05 3.03 -14.78
C GLN A 169 -16.66 2.44 -14.51
N LEU A 170 -16.58 1.40 -13.67
CA LEU A 170 -15.32 0.71 -13.37
C LEU A 170 -14.71 0.11 -14.64
N ASN A 171 -15.49 -0.63 -15.43
CA ASN A 171 -15.02 -1.23 -16.67
C ASN A 171 -14.49 -0.17 -17.65
N ARG A 172 -15.19 0.96 -17.79
CA ARG A 172 -14.73 2.08 -18.63
C ARG A 172 -13.39 2.64 -18.16
N VAL A 173 -13.18 2.80 -16.86
CA VAL A 173 -11.91 3.31 -16.31
C VAL A 173 -10.78 2.30 -16.52
N LEU A 174 -11.00 1.02 -16.20
CA LEU A 174 -9.95 0.00 -16.38
C LEU A 174 -9.59 -0.22 -17.86
N LEU A 175 -10.56 -0.17 -18.78
CA LEU A 175 -10.26 -0.22 -20.21
C LEU A 175 -9.45 1.00 -20.67
N ALA A 176 -9.76 2.20 -20.17
CA ALA A 176 -9.05 3.41 -20.55
C ALA A 176 -7.61 3.44 -19.98
N GLU A 177 -7.43 3.01 -18.73
CA GLU A 177 -6.15 3.11 -18.01
C GLU A 177 -5.24 1.89 -18.23
N LEU A 178 -5.82 0.69 -18.29
CA LEU A 178 -5.09 -0.58 -18.34
C LEU A 178 -5.35 -1.39 -19.62
N GLY A 179 -6.26 -0.93 -20.49
CA GLY A 179 -6.60 -1.62 -21.74
C GLY A 179 -7.41 -2.90 -21.57
N ALA A 180 -7.85 -3.24 -20.36
CA ALA A 180 -8.52 -4.50 -20.08
C ALA A 180 -9.70 -4.35 -19.09
N SER A 181 -10.70 -5.22 -19.25
CA SER A 181 -11.84 -5.30 -18.34
C SER A 181 -11.46 -5.93 -17.00
N PRO A 182 -12.21 -5.71 -15.90
CA PRO A 182 -11.93 -6.31 -14.59
C PRO A 182 -11.77 -7.84 -14.64
N LEU A 183 -12.62 -8.53 -15.39
CA LEU A 183 -12.56 -9.99 -15.51
C LEU A 183 -11.33 -10.46 -16.29
N ALA A 184 -10.93 -9.71 -17.33
CA ALA A 184 -9.71 -10.00 -18.08
C ALA A 184 -8.46 -9.79 -17.21
N LEU A 185 -8.43 -8.73 -16.41
CA LEU A 185 -7.35 -8.45 -15.44
C LEU A 185 -7.27 -9.55 -14.38
N ALA A 186 -8.40 -9.98 -13.82
CA ALA A 186 -8.43 -11.11 -12.88
C ALA A 186 -7.92 -12.41 -13.54
N ARG A 187 -8.37 -12.73 -14.76
CA ARG A 187 -7.89 -13.90 -15.50
C ARG A 187 -6.38 -13.85 -15.77
N ALA A 188 -5.85 -12.69 -16.12
CA ALA A 188 -4.41 -12.50 -16.32
C ALA A 188 -3.63 -12.68 -15.00
N ASN A 189 -4.14 -12.12 -13.90
CA ASN A 189 -3.55 -12.30 -12.57
C ASN A 189 -3.47 -13.79 -12.20
N ARG A 190 -4.56 -14.55 -12.38
CA ARG A 190 -4.58 -16.01 -12.15
C ARG A 190 -3.55 -16.74 -13.00
N ALA A 191 -3.49 -16.44 -14.30
CA ALA A 191 -2.53 -17.08 -15.20
C ALA A 191 -1.08 -16.83 -14.78
N THR A 192 -0.74 -15.57 -14.43
CA THR A 192 0.58 -15.22 -13.88
C THR A 192 0.89 -15.98 -12.60
N THR A 193 -0.02 -15.98 -11.63
CA THR A 193 0.17 -16.68 -10.36
C THR A 193 0.41 -18.17 -10.59
N ALA A 194 -0.39 -18.80 -11.45
CA ALA A 194 -0.23 -20.20 -11.76
C ALA A 194 1.10 -20.49 -12.45
N ARG A 195 1.55 -19.64 -13.39
CA ARG A 195 2.87 -19.77 -14.02
C ARG A 195 3.99 -19.73 -12.97
N VAL A 196 3.93 -18.78 -12.03
CA VAL A 196 4.93 -18.68 -10.95
C VAL A 196 4.93 -19.97 -10.14
N LEU A 197 3.77 -20.49 -9.74
CA LEU A 197 3.67 -21.73 -8.96
C LEU A 197 4.17 -22.95 -9.75
N ILE A 198 3.80 -23.08 -11.02
CA ILE A 198 4.27 -24.16 -11.93
C ILE A 198 5.79 -24.19 -12.01
N GLN A 199 6.42 -23.02 -12.10
CA GLN A 199 7.86 -22.88 -12.33
C GLN A 199 8.68 -22.86 -11.05
N ARG A 200 8.09 -22.52 -9.90
CA ARG A 200 8.81 -22.31 -8.64
C ARG A 200 8.49 -23.31 -7.54
N THR A 201 7.52 -24.19 -7.73
CA THR A 201 7.10 -25.18 -6.73
C THR A 201 6.98 -26.60 -7.32
N ASP A 202 6.92 -27.59 -6.44
CA ASP A 202 6.67 -29.00 -6.77
C ASP A 202 5.20 -29.40 -6.63
N LEU A 203 4.30 -28.44 -6.43
CA LEU A 203 2.90 -28.72 -6.19
C LEU A 203 2.25 -29.49 -7.36
N PRO A 204 1.32 -30.41 -7.08
CA PRO A 204 0.44 -30.99 -8.09
C PRO A 204 -0.26 -29.92 -8.93
N MET A 205 -0.48 -30.18 -10.22
CA MET A 205 -1.12 -29.21 -11.10
C MET A 205 -2.56 -28.86 -10.67
N SER A 206 -3.26 -29.80 -10.02
CA SER A 206 -4.56 -29.58 -9.38
C SER A 206 -4.48 -28.48 -8.34
N ASP A 207 -3.50 -28.58 -7.44
CA ASP A 207 -3.33 -27.69 -6.30
C ASP A 207 -2.91 -26.31 -6.79
N ILE A 208 -2.07 -26.25 -7.83
CA ILE A 208 -1.70 -24.99 -8.47
C ILE A 208 -2.92 -24.32 -9.12
N ALA A 209 -3.80 -25.08 -9.77
CA ALA A 209 -5.01 -24.52 -10.38
C ALA A 209 -5.88 -23.83 -9.31
N PHE A 210 -6.14 -24.50 -8.18
CA PHE A 210 -6.93 -23.92 -7.10
C PHE A 210 -6.19 -22.76 -6.41
N ALA A 211 -4.89 -22.89 -6.18
CA ALA A 211 -4.07 -21.85 -5.57
C ALA A 211 -3.95 -20.57 -6.41
N ALA A 212 -4.03 -20.70 -7.73
CA ALA A 212 -4.10 -19.58 -8.64
C ALA A 212 -5.54 -19.02 -8.79
N GLY A 213 -6.53 -19.54 -8.06
CA GLY A 213 -7.91 -19.04 -8.05
C GLY A 213 -8.79 -19.57 -9.18
N PHE A 214 -8.43 -20.67 -9.85
CA PHE A 214 -9.31 -21.31 -10.84
C PHE A 214 -10.35 -22.19 -10.15
N SER A 215 -11.59 -22.14 -10.63
CA SER A 215 -12.69 -23.00 -10.13
C SER A 215 -12.67 -24.40 -10.73
N SER A 216 -11.92 -24.63 -11.82
CA SER A 216 -11.75 -25.95 -12.43
C SER A 216 -10.39 -26.11 -13.11
N ILE A 217 -9.88 -27.34 -13.09
CA ILE A 217 -8.63 -27.73 -13.77
C ILE A 217 -8.76 -27.54 -15.29
N ARG A 218 -9.94 -27.78 -15.86
CA ARG A 218 -10.20 -27.54 -17.28
C ARG A 218 -10.00 -26.07 -17.65
N GLN A 219 -10.63 -25.16 -16.91
CA GLN A 219 -10.49 -23.72 -17.13
C GLN A 219 -9.04 -23.24 -16.94
N PHE A 220 -8.33 -23.82 -15.98
CA PHE A 220 -6.90 -23.59 -15.77
C PHE A 220 -6.09 -23.98 -17.01
N ASN A 221 -6.23 -25.21 -17.50
CA ASN A 221 -5.53 -25.69 -18.68
C ASN A 221 -5.82 -24.81 -19.91
N ASP A 222 -7.10 -24.51 -20.15
CA ASP A 222 -7.54 -23.68 -21.28
C ASP A 222 -6.97 -22.26 -21.18
N THR A 223 -6.90 -21.69 -19.97
CA THR A 223 -6.37 -20.34 -19.75
C THR A 223 -4.85 -20.28 -19.90
N ILE A 224 -4.11 -21.27 -19.39
CA ILE A 224 -2.65 -21.32 -19.54
C ILE A 224 -2.28 -21.48 -21.02
N ALA A 225 -2.97 -22.35 -21.74
CA ALA A 225 -2.77 -22.51 -23.18
C ALA A 225 -3.08 -21.22 -23.95
N ALA A 226 -4.18 -20.53 -23.60
CA ALA A 226 -4.56 -19.29 -24.25
C ALA A 226 -3.61 -18.11 -23.96
N VAL A 227 -3.09 -17.99 -22.73
CA VAL A 227 -2.27 -16.85 -22.29
C VAL A 227 -0.79 -17.05 -22.61
N PHE A 228 -0.26 -18.27 -22.46
CA PHE A 228 1.17 -18.55 -22.61
C PHE A 228 1.52 -19.38 -23.85
N ALA A 229 0.53 -19.75 -24.67
CA ALA A 229 0.71 -20.58 -25.88
C ALA A 229 1.44 -21.92 -25.62
N THR A 230 1.40 -22.43 -24.39
CA THR A 230 2.03 -23.68 -23.97
C THR A 230 1.14 -24.37 -22.92
N THR A 231 1.35 -25.67 -22.69
CA THR A 231 0.60 -26.41 -21.67
C THR A 231 1.23 -26.24 -20.29
N PRO A 232 0.48 -26.38 -19.19
CA PRO A 232 1.05 -26.29 -17.83
C PRO A 232 2.24 -27.23 -17.61
N SER A 233 2.18 -28.46 -18.12
CA SER A 233 3.26 -29.44 -18.00
C SER A 233 4.52 -29.03 -18.76
N LYS A 234 4.38 -28.48 -19.97
CA LYS A 234 5.52 -27.95 -20.72
C LYS A 234 6.14 -26.73 -20.04
N LEU A 235 5.30 -25.82 -19.54
CA LEU A 235 5.73 -24.62 -18.82
C LEU A 235 6.60 -24.95 -17.59
N ARG A 236 6.37 -26.10 -16.93
CA ARG A 236 7.21 -26.60 -15.83
C ARG A 236 8.62 -26.99 -16.28
N THR A 237 8.77 -27.49 -17.50
CA THR A 237 10.05 -27.98 -18.04
C THR A 237 10.90 -26.90 -18.73
N GLU A 238 10.33 -25.73 -19.01
CA GLU A 238 10.97 -24.65 -19.78
C GLU A 238 12.06 -23.86 -19.01
N LEU A 239 12.17 -24.00 -17.68
CA LEU A 239 13.21 -23.34 -16.88
C LEU A 239 14.03 -24.36 -16.07
N PRO A 240 15.39 -24.35 -16.17
CA PRO A 240 16.22 -25.13 -15.28
C PRO A 240 15.97 -24.71 -13.83
N ARG A 241 15.65 -25.66 -12.96
CA ARG A 241 15.58 -25.40 -11.52
C ARG A 241 16.97 -25.01 -11.04
N LYS A 242 17.10 -23.81 -10.48
CA LYS A 242 18.27 -23.51 -9.65
C LYS A 242 18.03 -24.20 -8.33
N GLU A 243 18.70 -25.33 -8.10
CA GLU A 243 18.70 -26.03 -6.81
C GLU A 243 19.20 -25.04 -5.74
N CYS A 244 18.31 -24.64 -4.84
CA CYS A 244 18.71 -24.11 -3.56
C CYS A 244 18.36 -25.17 -2.53
N PRO A 245 19.25 -25.49 -1.58
CA PRO A 245 18.92 -26.41 -0.51
C PRO A 245 17.66 -25.89 0.21
N ALA A 246 16.58 -26.67 0.12
CA ALA A 246 15.40 -26.45 0.92
C ALA A 246 15.71 -27.02 2.33
N PRO A 247 15.59 -26.22 3.41
CA PRO A 247 15.37 -26.79 4.74
C PRO A 247 14.14 -27.70 4.70
N GLU A 248 14.07 -28.64 5.65
CA GLU A 248 13.04 -29.67 5.71
C GLU A 248 11.64 -29.08 5.49
N PRO A 249 10.88 -29.60 4.50
CA PRO A 249 9.52 -29.16 4.26
C PRO A 249 8.67 -29.46 5.49
N ILE A 250 7.89 -28.48 5.93
CA ILE A 250 6.82 -28.75 6.91
C ILE A 250 5.76 -29.58 6.16
N PRO A 251 5.45 -30.82 6.59
CA PRO A 251 4.44 -31.64 5.93
C PRO A 251 3.12 -30.88 5.82
N GLY A 252 2.55 -30.80 4.61
CA GLY A 252 1.29 -30.08 4.35
C GLY A 252 1.43 -28.56 4.15
N ALA A 253 2.64 -28.00 4.18
CA ALA A 253 2.87 -26.57 3.92
C ALA A 253 3.35 -26.28 2.49
N VAL A 254 2.93 -25.14 1.96
CA VAL A 254 3.43 -24.56 0.71
C VAL A 254 4.56 -23.57 1.03
N SER A 255 5.78 -23.86 0.57
CA SER A 255 6.93 -22.97 0.72
C SER A 255 7.11 -22.07 -0.50
N LEU A 256 7.14 -20.76 -0.27
CA LEU A 256 7.32 -19.73 -1.30
C LEU A 256 8.49 -18.81 -0.97
N LYS A 257 9.14 -18.33 -2.03
CA LYS A 257 10.10 -17.22 -1.96
C LYS A 257 9.41 -15.97 -2.48
N LEU A 258 9.14 -15.01 -1.60
CA LEU A 258 8.55 -13.73 -1.94
C LEU A 258 9.67 -12.76 -2.29
N PRO A 259 9.79 -12.33 -3.56
CA PRO A 259 10.81 -11.37 -3.95
C PRO A 259 10.47 -9.99 -3.38
N LEU A 260 11.53 -9.25 -3.05
CA LEU A 260 11.47 -7.85 -2.63
C LEU A 260 12.51 -7.02 -3.39
N ARG A 261 12.34 -5.69 -3.39
CA ARG A 261 13.33 -4.76 -3.95
C ARG A 261 14.36 -4.38 -2.90
N GLN A 262 15.64 -4.37 -3.27
CA GLN A 262 16.71 -3.86 -2.42
C GLN A 262 16.86 -2.34 -2.58
N PRO A 263 17.37 -1.62 -1.55
CA PRO A 263 17.81 -2.12 -0.25
C PRO A 263 16.64 -2.51 0.68
N HIS A 264 16.90 -3.37 1.66
CA HIS A 264 15.92 -3.74 2.68
C HIS A 264 16.52 -3.66 4.08
N ASN A 265 15.92 -2.84 4.95
CA ASN A 265 16.29 -2.74 6.34
C ASN A 265 15.72 -3.91 7.16
N ILE A 266 16.44 -5.03 7.19
CA ILE A 266 16.01 -6.24 7.91
C ILE A 266 15.83 -5.97 9.40
N ALA A 267 16.74 -5.20 10.01
CA ALA A 267 16.69 -4.90 11.44
C ALA A 267 15.38 -4.18 11.83
N TRP A 268 14.94 -3.23 11.00
CA TRP A 268 13.67 -2.52 11.21
C TRP A 268 12.46 -3.45 11.07
N SER A 269 12.39 -4.23 9.98
CA SER A 269 11.30 -5.17 9.74
C SER A 269 11.22 -6.24 10.84
N THR A 270 12.35 -6.81 11.26
CA THR A 270 12.44 -7.77 12.36
C THR A 270 11.99 -7.15 13.68
N TRP A 271 12.46 -5.94 14.00
CA TRP A 271 12.07 -5.25 15.24
C TRP A 271 10.55 -5.06 15.31
N LEU A 272 9.92 -4.63 14.21
CA LEU A 272 8.47 -4.45 14.14
C LEU A 272 7.71 -5.75 14.35
N LEU A 273 8.11 -6.84 13.69
CA LEU A 273 7.44 -8.15 13.84
C LEU A 273 7.58 -8.68 15.27
N GLU A 274 8.76 -8.59 15.86
CA GLU A 274 9.03 -9.06 17.22
C GLU A 274 8.27 -8.25 18.27
N HIS A 275 8.31 -6.91 18.18
CA HIS A 275 7.79 -6.04 19.24
C HIS A 275 6.28 -5.82 19.18
N HIS A 276 5.61 -6.14 18.06
CA HIS A 276 4.16 -6.04 17.92
C HIS A 276 3.44 -7.40 18.02
N CYS A 277 4.18 -8.46 18.29
CA CYS A 277 3.67 -9.83 18.38
C CYS A 277 2.69 -9.98 19.56
N ALA A 278 1.44 -10.38 19.28
CA ALA A 278 0.48 -10.78 20.30
C ALA A 278 0.37 -12.30 20.37
N ARG A 279 0.84 -12.86 21.50
CA ARG A 279 0.86 -14.30 21.75
C ARG A 279 -0.52 -14.92 21.53
N GLY A 280 -0.53 -16.12 20.96
CA GLY A 280 -1.74 -16.85 20.58
C GLY A 280 -2.09 -16.69 19.11
N VAL A 281 -2.07 -15.47 18.57
CA VAL A 281 -2.24 -15.24 17.10
C VAL A 281 -0.90 -15.23 16.39
N GLU A 282 0.12 -14.69 17.05
CA GLU A 282 1.46 -14.49 16.49
C GLU A 282 2.52 -15.03 17.43
N ASP A 283 3.62 -15.48 16.86
CA ASP A 283 4.83 -15.86 17.58
C ASP A 283 6.07 -15.33 16.84
N PHE A 284 7.06 -14.88 17.60
CA PHE A 284 8.38 -14.54 17.08
C PHE A 284 9.43 -15.29 17.89
N SER A 285 9.92 -16.40 17.35
CA SER A 285 10.98 -17.22 17.95
C SER A 285 12.00 -17.63 16.90
N ASP A 286 13.26 -17.78 17.29
CA ASP A 286 14.31 -18.36 16.44
C ASP A 286 14.49 -17.63 15.08
N GLY A 287 14.26 -16.31 15.06
CA GLY A 287 14.33 -15.49 13.84
C GLY A 287 13.19 -15.74 12.85
N ARG A 288 12.10 -16.37 13.29
CA ARG A 288 10.91 -16.69 12.49
C ARG A 288 9.71 -15.96 13.07
N TYR A 289 8.93 -15.35 12.18
CA TYR A 289 7.63 -14.77 12.53
C TYR A 289 6.52 -15.71 12.05
N THR A 290 5.76 -16.28 12.96
CA THR A 290 4.62 -17.15 12.64
C THR A 290 3.33 -16.47 13.03
N ARG A 291 2.29 -16.55 12.18
CA ARG A 291 0.97 -16.02 12.53
C ARG A 291 -0.19 -16.81 11.96
N ALA A 292 -1.34 -16.74 12.63
CA ALA A 292 -2.61 -17.17 12.07
C ALA A 292 -3.24 -16.06 11.23
N LEU A 293 -3.92 -16.47 10.16
CA LEU A 293 -4.66 -15.63 9.22
C LEU A 293 -6.06 -16.20 9.05
N ARG A 294 -7.08 -15.36 9.26
CA ARG A 294 -8.45 -15.71 8.87
C ARG A 294 -8.58 -15.47 7.37
N MET A 295 -8.80 -16.54 6.61
CA MET A 295 -9.00 -16.48 5.17
C MET A 295 -10.42 -16.95 4.78
N PRO A 296 -10.91 -16.59 3.59
CA PRO A 296 -12.28 -16.89 3.16
C PRO A 296 -12.69 -18.37 3.21
N HIS A 297 -11.75 -19.30 3.00
CA HIS A 297 -12.04 -20.74 2.95
C HIS A 297 -11.47 -21.52 4.15
N GLY A 298 -10.85 -20.83 5.12
CA GLY A 298 -10.36 -21.44 6.35
C GLY A 298 -9.16 -20.69 6.94
N PRO A 299 -8.62 -21.15 8.08
CA PRO A 299 -7.40 -20.60 8.62
C PRO A 299 -6.19 -20.92 7.73
N VAL A 300 -5.24 -19.98 7.74
CA VAL A 300 -3.87 -20.18 7.22
C VAL A 300 -2.88 -19.84 8.32
N ILE A 301 -1.90 -20.72 8.56
CA ILE A 301 -0.75 -20.44 9.42
C ILE A 301 0.44 -20.10 8.51
N ALA A 302 1.00 -18.90 8.66
CA ALA A 302 2.11 -18.42 7.86
C ALA A 302 3.36 -18.21 8.72
N THR A 303 4.46 -18.88 8.37
CA THR A 303 5.79 -18.66 8.97
C THR A 303 6.69 -17.92 7.99
N LEU A 304 7.22 -16.78 8.40
CA LEU A 304 8.05 -15.88 7.61
C LEU A 304 9.48 -15.86 8.14
N MET A 305 10.43 -15.96 7.21
CA MET A 305 11.85 -15.69 7.46
C MET A 305 12.29 -14.56 6.54
N VAL A 306 12.65 -13.43 7.14
CA VAL A 306 13.02 -12.22 6.42
C VAL A 306 14.52 -12.22 6.15
N SER A 307 14.91 -11.98 4.90
CA SER A 307 16.31 -11.83 4.49
C SER A 307 16.51 -10.58 3.62
N ALA A 308 17.75 -10.36 3.16
CA ALA A 308 18.16 -9.14 2.47
C ALA A 308 17.54 -8.99 1.07
N ASP A 309 17.28 -10.10 0.38
CA ASP A 309 16.84 -10.14 -1.02
C ASP A 309 15.47 -10.78 -1.22
N GLN A 310 14.96 -11.47 -0.21
CA GLN A 310 13.66 -12.16 -0.27
C GLN A 310 13.07 -12.39 1.12
N VAL A 311 11.79 -12.75 1.15
CA VAL A 311 11.13 -13.33 2.32
C VAL A 311 10.75 -14.76 1.98
N ARG A 312 11.20 -15.72 2.77
CA ARG A 312 10.64 -17.08 2.70
C ARG A 312 9.33 -17.09 3.47
N ALA A 313 8.29 -17.63 2.87
CA ALA A 313 6.99 -17.82 3.50
C ALA A 313 6.61 -19.31 3.40
N ASP A 314 6.42 -19.96 4.53
CA ASP A 314 5.89 -21.31 4.63
C ASP A 314 4.42 -21.19 5.09
N LEU A 315 3.48 -21.64 4.26
CA LEU A 315 2.03 -21.49 4.51
C LEU A 315 1.38 -22.86 4.69
N GLN A 316 0.79 -23.11 5.85
CA GLN A 316 -0.12 -24.23 6.10
C GLN A 316 -1.54 -23.76 5.80
N LEU A 317 -2.19 -24.33 4.79
CA LEU A 317 -3.51 -23.89 4.33
C LEU A 317 -4.55 -24.98 4.56
N THR A 318 -5.74 -24.56 5.00
CA THR A 318 -6.93 -25.42 5.00
C THR A 318 -7.44 -25.66 3.57
N ASP A 319 -7.35 -24.64 2.72
CA ASP A 319 -7.78 -24.68 1.33
C ASP A 319 -6.79 -23.93 0.43
N MET A 320 -6.41 -24.55 -0.69
CA MET A 320 -5.43 -23.98 -1.61
C MET A 320 -5.88 -22.65 -2.22
N ARG A 321 -7.19 -22.41 -2.37
CA ARG A 321 -7.75 -21.16 -2.91
C ARG A 321 -7.31 -19.91 -2.15
N ASP A 322 -6.91 -20.07 -0.89
CA ASP A 322 -6.44 -18.98 -0.04
C ASP A 322 -4.94 -18.66 -0.20
N LEU A 323 -4.19 -19.41 -1.01
CA LEU A 323 -2.75 -19.17 -1.20
C LEU A 323 -2.45 -17.77 -1.74
N ALA A 324 -3.07 -17.38 -2.86
CA ALA A 324 -2.80 -16.09 -3.48
C ALA A 324 -3.26 -14.91 -2.59
N PRO A 325 -4.47 -14.91 -2.02
CA PRO A 325 -4.89 -13.90 -1.04
C PRO A 325 -3.98 -13.82 0.19
N ALA A 326 -3.56 -14.96 0.75
CA ALA A 326 -2.65 -14.99 1.90
C ALA A 326 -1.30 -14.37 1.54
N VAL A 327 -0.73 -14.72 0.38
CA VAL A 327 0.50 -14.10 -0.14
C VAL A 327 0.33 -12.60 -0.32
N ALA A 328 -0.78 -12.13 -0.89
CA ALA A 328 -1.04 -10.70 -1.07
C ALA A 328 -1.04 -9.95 0.29
N ARG A 329 -1.71 -10.50 1.30
CA ARG A 329 -1.74 -9.95 2.66
C ARG A 329 -0.36 -9.94 3.33
N LEU A 330 0.44 -10.99 3.15
CA LEU A 330 1.80 -11.08 3.67
C LEU A 330 2.75 -10.09 2.98
N ARG A 331 2.60 -9.88 1.66
CA ARG A 331 3.34 -8.85 0.92
C ARG A 331 2.99 -7.45 1.42
N HIS A 332 1.70 -7.20 1.67
CA HIS A 332 1.22 -5.93 2.24
C HIS A 332 1.73 -5.71 3.67
N LEU A 333 1.67 -6.74 4.53
CA LEU A 333 2.20 -6.69 5.90
C LEU A 333 3.65 -6.21 5.94
N LEU A 334 4.48 -6.71 5.03
CA LEU A 334 5.92 -6.40 4.99
C LEU A 334 6.29 -5.30 3.98
N ASP A 335 5.31 -4.68 3.33
CA ASP A 335 5.52 -3.63 2.31
C ASP A 335 6.48 -4.07 1.19
N LEU A 336 6.39 -5.32 0.73
CA LEU A 336 7.37 -5.90 -0.21
C LEU A 336 7.30 -5.32 -1.63
N ASP A 337 6.20 -4.64 -1.95
CA ASP A 337 5.94 -4.05 -3.28
C ASP A 337 6.44 -2.61 -3.41
N ALA A 338 6.85 -1.96 -2.32
CA ALA A 338 7.43 -0.62 -2.38
C ALA A 338 8.79 -0.59 -3.09
N ASP A 339 9.10 0.58 -3.65
CA ASP A 339 10.39 0.92 -4.26
C ASP A 339 11.25 1.72 -3.27
N PRO A 340 12.04 1.05 -2.42
CA PRO A 340 12.83 1.72 -1.40
C PRO A 340 13.89 2.65 -2.00
N SER A 341 14.42 2.34 -3.18
CA SER A 341 15.44 3.18 -3.82
C SER A 341 14.89 4.54 -4.21
N ALA A 342 13.68 4.57 -4.79
CA ALA A 342 13.02 5.83 -5.15
C ALA A 342 12.68 6.68 -3.92
N VAL A 343 12.26 6.04 -2.82
CA VAL A 343 11.98 6.71 -1.55
C VAL A 343 13.26 7.26 -0.94
N ASP A 344 14.30 6.43 -0.82
CA ASP A 344 15.58 6.82 -0.24
C ASP A 344 16.21 7.96 -1.03
N GLU A 345 16.23 7.90 -2.36
CA GLU A 345 16.73 8.97 -3.23
C GLU A 345 15.98 10.30 -2.99
N ALA A 346 14.65 10.26 -2.93
CA ALA A 346 13.85 11.44 -2.67
C ALA A 346 14.14 12.03 -1.28
N LEU A 347 14.26 11.20 -0.25
CA LEU A 347 14.52 11.67 1.13
C LEU A 347 15.98 12.14 1.33
N LEU A 348 16.95 11.54 0.63
CA LEU A 348 18.35 11.96 0.62
C LEU A 348 18.54 13.38 0.05
N SER A 349 17.65 13.82 -0.84
CA SER A 349 17.69 15.19 -1.37
C SER A 349 17.42 16.27 -0.30
N HIS A 350 16.88 15.89 0.86
CA HIS A 350 16.58 16.81 1.95
C HIS A 350 17.68 16.77 3.03
N PRO A 351 18.48 17.84 3.23
CA PRO A 351 19.67 17.80 4.10
C PRO A 351 19.40 17.37 5.56
N ALA A 352 18.25 17.77 6.11
CA ALA A 352 17.84 17.37 7.46
C ALA A 352 17.39 15.90 7.58
N LEU A 353 16.96 15.27 6.48
CA LEU A 353 16.51 13.87 6.48
C LEU A 353 17.62 12.91 6.02
N ALA A 354 18.57 13.38 5.21
CA ALA A 354 19.65 12.57 4.66
C ALA A 354 20.40 11.72 5.71
N PRO A 355 20.77 12.24 6.90
CA PRO A 355 21.43 11.41 7.92
C PRO A 355 20.59 10.22 8.40
N LEU A 356 19.26 10.38 8.43
CA LEU A 356 18.35 9.31 8.84
C LEU A 356 18.26 8.20 7.80
N VAL A 357 18.36 8.56 6.51
CA VAL A 357 18.31 7.62 5.39
C VAL A 357 19.64 6.89 5.26
N THR A 358 20.76 7.61 5.28
CA THR A 358 22.10 7.02 5.20
C THR A 358 22.37 6.00 6.32
N GLU A 359 21.90 6.25 7.54
CA GLU A 359 22.06 5.31 8.65
C GLU A 359 21.27 4.00 8.46
N ALA A 360 20.12 4.06 7.78
CA ALA A 360 19.23 2.91 7.66
C ALA A 360 18.40 3.01 6.37
N PRO A 361 19.03 2.73 5.21
CA PRO A 361 18.35 2.71 3.92
C PRO A 361 17.38 1.55 3.84
N GLY A 362 16.42 1.64 2.93
CA GLY A 362 15.46 0.57 2.66
C GLY A 362 14.46 0.32 3.79
N ILE A 363 14.11 1.36 4.56
CA ILE A 363 13.03 1.27 5.53
C ILE A 363 11.70 1.00 4.82
N ARG A 364 10.90 0.14 5.44
CA ARG A 364 9.56 -0.25 5.01
C ARG A 364 8.50 0.38 5.92
N VAL A 365 7.30 0.58 5.39
CA VAL A 365 6.11 0.99 6.15
C VAL A 365 5.21 -0.24 6.28
N PRO A 366 5.28 -1.02 7.37
CA PRO A 366 4.52 -2.26 7.47
C PRO A 366 3.03 -2.03 7.29
N GLY A 367 2.36 -2.90 6.58
CA GLY A 367 0.91 -2.88 6.46
C GLY A 367 0.19 -3.60 7.60
N THR A 368 -0.90 -4.27 7.25
CA THR A 368 -1.65 -5.23 8.07
C THR A 368 -2.11 -6.42 7.23
N VAL A 369 -2.42 -7.55 7.86
CA VAL A 369 -3.06 -8.68 7.17
C VAL A 369 -4.59 -8.64 7.23
N ASP A 370 -5.13 -7.91 8.21
CA ASP A 370 -6.57 -7.79 8.46
C ASP A 370 -6.87 -6.40 9.04
N GLY A 371 -7.92 -5.76 8.51
CA GLY A 371 -8.28 -4.40 8.88
C GLY A 371 -8.99 -4.31 10.22
N ALA A 372 -9.87 -5.28 10.53
CA ALA A 372 -10.58 -5.32 11.80
C ALA A 372 -9.60 -5.53 12.95
N GLU A 373 -8.69 -6.50 12.81
CA GLU A 373 -7.60 -6.75 13.75
C GLU A 373 -6.74 -5.50 13.97
N LEU A 374 -6.33 -4.82 12.89
CA LEU A 374 -5.56 -3.58 12.97
C LEU A 374 -6.28 -2.51 13.79
N LEU A 375 -7.54 -2.23 13.48
CA LEU A 375 -8.31 -1.19 14.17
C LEU A 375 -8.47 -1.53 15.65
N LEU A 376 -8.92 -2.75 15.97
CA LEU A 376 -9.19 -3.18 17.34
C LEU A 376 -7.91 -3.18 18.18
N ARG A 377 -6.79 -3.70 17.65
CA ARG A 377 -5.49 -3.63 18.33
C ARG A 377 -5.03 -2.19 18.55
N THR A 378 -5.22 -1.31 17.57
CA THR A 378 -4.86 0.10 17.69
C THR A 378 -5.66 0.78 18.81
N MET A 379 -6.95 0.48 18.93
CA MET A 379 -7.81 1.01 19.99
C MET A 379 -7.43 0.44 21.37
N ILE A 380 -7.11 -0.85 21.47
CA ILE A 380 -6.60 -1.49 22.70
C ILE A 380 -5.32 -0.79 23.18
N GLY A 381 -4.41 -0.49 22.23
CA GLY A 381 -3.11 0.12 22.50
C GLY A 381 -3.13 1.62 22.79
N GLN A 382 -4.29 2.28 22.76
CA GLN A 382 -4.38 3.71 23.04
C GLN A 382 -3.87 4.03 24.46
N GLN A 383 -2.96 5.01 24.52
CA GLN A 383 -2.39 5.58 25.75
C GLN A 383 -1.61 4.59 26.64
N ILE A 384 -1.22 3.43 26.12
CA ILE A 384 -0.41 2.44 26.85
C ILE A 384 0.84 2.07 26.04
N SER A 385 1.78 1.36 26.66
CA SER A 385 2.96 0.86 25.95
C SER A 385 2.59 -0.27 24.99
N VAL A 386 3.42 -0.49 23.95
CA VAL A 386 3.25 -1.60 23.00
C VAL A 386 3.21 -2.96 23.72
N ALA A 387 4.09 -3.18 24.71
CA ALA A 387 4.11 -4.41 25.48
C ALA A 387 2.80 -4.65 26.27
N ALA A 388 2.23 -3.59 26.86
CA ALA A 388 0.94 -3.67 27.54
C ALA A 388 -0.21 -3.92 26.55
N ALA A 389 -0.17 -3.29 25.38
CA ALA A 389 -1.13 -3.51 24.31
C ALA A 389 -1.11 -4.95 23.79
N ASN A 390 0.08 -5.53 23.58
CA ASN A 390 0.23 -6.92 23.14
C ASN A 390 -0.27 -7.89 24.21
N THR A 391 -0.05 -7.59 25.49
CA THR A 391 -0.57 -8.40 26.60
C THR A 391 -2.10 -8.39 26.62
N ALA A 392 -2.71 -7.19 26.54
CA ALA A 392 -4.17 -7.06 26.50
C ALA A 392 -4.78 -7.73 25.27
N THR A 393 -4.10 -7.63 24.12
CA THR A 393 -4.49 -8.30 22.88
C THR A 393 -4.42 -9.83 23.03
N ALA A 394 -3.35 -10.37 23.61
CA ALA A 394 -3.22 -11.79 23.87
C ALA A 394 -4.30 -12.31 24.82
N SER A 395 -4.66 -11.54 25.85
CA SER A 395 -5.78 -11.90 26.74
C SER A 395 -7.12 -11.92 26.01
N LEU A 396 -7.39 -10.96 25.13
CA LEU A 396 -8.60 -10.95 24.30
C LEU A 396 -8.65 -12.18 23.38
N VAL A 397 -7.53 -12.48 22.72
CA VAL A 397 -7.40 -13.63 21.81
C VAL A 397 -7.61 -14.94 22.56
N ALA A 398 -7.00 -15.12 23.73
CA ALA A 398 -7.16 -16.36 24.50
C ALA A 398 -8.60 -16.58 24.99
N ALA A 399 -9.38 -15.52 25.14
CA ALA A 399 -10.75 -15.59 25.62
C ALA A 399 -11.80 -15.70 24.50
N LEU A 400 -11.55 -15.06 23.35
CA LEU A 400 -12.54 -14.91 22.27
C LEU A 400 -12.09 -15.45 20.91
N GLY A 401 -10.81 -15.83 20.77
CA GLY A 401 -10.26 -16.34 19.52
C GLY A 401 -10.79 -17.73 19.18
N GLU A 402 -10.83 -18.04 17.89
CA GLU A 402 -11.15 -19.39 17.39
C GLU A 402 -9.86 -20.22 17.39
N GLU A 403 -9.89 -21.42 17.97
CA GLU A 403 -8.70 -22.28 18.05
C GLU A 403 -8.21 -22.74 16.66
N VAL A 404 -6.88 -22.79 16.50
CA VAL A 404 -6.22 -23.34 15.33
C VAL A 404 -5.09 -24.26 15.74
N THR A 405 -4.78 -25.22 14.88
CA THR A 405 -3.64 -26.13 15.09
C THR A 405 -2.44 -25.62 14.28
N ASP A 406 -1.34 -25.34 14.99
CA ASP A 406 -0.03 -25.11 14.41
C ASP A 406 0.92 -26.24 14.84
N ALA A 407 1.82 -26.66 13.96
CA ALA A 407 2.81 -27.69 14.22
C ALA A 407 3.73 -27.38 15.43
N THR A 408 3.95 -26.09 15.74
CA THR A 408 4.76 -25.69 16.91
C THR A 408 3.96 -25.50 18.19
N GLY A 409 2.62 -25.42 18.08
CA GLY A 409 1.71 -25.14 19.19
C GLY A 409 1.83 -23.72 19.77
N ARG A 410 2.59 -22.81 19.15
CA ARG A 410 2.78 -21.43 19.65
C ARG A 410 1.72 -20.47 19.14
N VAL A 411 1.26 -20.68 17.91
CA VAL A 411 0.08 -20.03 17.36
C VAL A 411 -1.11 -20.95 17.59
N THR A 412 -2.04 -20.49 18.42
CA THR A 412 -3.13 -21.31 18.97
C THR A 412 -4.51 -20.80 18.57
N HIS A 413 -4.63 -19.54 18.16
CA HIS A 413 -5.93 -18.93 17.85
C HIS A 413 -5.86 -18.03 16.61
N LEU A 414 -6.98 -17.91 15.91
CA LEU A 414 -7.28 -16.76 15.08
C LEU A 414 -7.60 -15.55 15.96
N PHE A 415 -7.33 -14.35 15.43
CA PHE A 415 -7.87 -13.14 16.04
C PHE A 415 -9.43 -13.21 16.05
N PRO A 416 -10.10 -12.80 17.15
CA PRO A 416 -11.55 -12.88 17.27
C PRO A 416 -12.24 -12.03 16.19
N THR A 417 -13.37 -12.50 15.69
CA THR A 417 -14.13 -11.73 14.70
C THR A 417 -14.74 -10.48 15.33
N ALA A 418 -15.10 -9.50 14.49
CA ALA A 418 -15.74 -8.28 14.96
C ALA A 418 -17.07 -8.57 15.68
N GLU A 419 -17.82 -9.58 15.21
CA GLU A 419 -19.07 -10.04 15.83
C GLU A 419 -18.82 -10.53 17.26
N THR A 420 -17.83 -11.41 17.45
CA THR A 420 -17.49 -11.95 18.77
C THR A 420 -17.01 -10.85 19.72
N VAL A 421 -16.17 -9.93 19.23
CA VAL A 421 -15.71 -8.79 20.05
C VAL A 421 -16.87 -7.87 20.42
N ALA A 422 -17.78 -7.55 19.48
CA ALA A 422 -18.93 -6.71 19.75
C ALA A 422 -19.86 -7.30 20.83
N ALA A 423 -20.03 -8.62 20.84
CA ALA A 423 -20.88 -9.33 21.77
C ALA A 423 -20.29 -9.44 23.19
N ALA A 424 -18.96 -9.64 23.32
CA ALA A 424 -18.35 -10.09 24.57
C ALA A 424 -17.26 -9.16 25.14
N ALA A 425 -16.89 -8.07 24.46
CA ALA A 425 -15.81 -7.18 24.91
C ALA A 425 -16.01 -6.65 26.35
N GLN A 426 -17.24 -6.30 26.71
CA GLN A 426 -17.59 -5.74 28.02
C GLN A 426 -17.37 -6.73 29.17
N GLU A 427 -17.50 -8.02 28.89
CA GLU A 427 -17.37 -9.09 29.89
C GLU A 427 -15.91 -9.53 30.05
N VAL A 428 -15.14 -9.52 28.96
CA VAL A 428 -13.82 -10.14 28.88
C VAL A 428 -12.67 -9.13 29.00
N MET A 429 -12.85 -7.90 28.51
CA MET A 429 -11.77 -6.93 28.48
C MET A 429 -11.60 -6.21 29.82
N ALA A 430 -10.35 -6.03 30.22
CA ALA A 430 -9.99 -5.21 31.38
C ALA A 430 -9.60 -3.78 30.98
N GLY A 431 -9.97 -2.80 31.81
CA GLY A 431 -9.56 -1.40 31.67
C GLY A 431 -10.72 -0.40 31.74
N PRO A 432 -10.50 0.85 31.28
CA PRO A 432 -11.52 1.88 31.35
C PRO A 432 -12.79 1.51 30.57
N ALA A 433 -13.95 1.54 31.24
CA ALA A 433 -15.24 1.18 30.64
C ALA A 433 -15.55 1.96 29.35
N ALA A 434 -15.18 3.25 29.30
CA ALA A 434 -15.35 4.07 28.10
C ALA A 434 -14.55 3.57 26.88
N ARG A 435 -13.34 3.03 27.10
CA ARG A 435 -12.52 2.45 26.02
C ARG A 435 -13.09 1.13 25.55
N ILE A 436 -13.53 0.28 26.49
CA ILE A 436 -14.15 -1.01 26.15
C ILE A 436 -15.44 -0.79 25.35
N ALA A 437 -16.29 0.15 25.77
CA ALA A 437 -17.50 0.53 25.03
C ALA A 437 -17.19 1.08 23.63
N ALA A 438 -16.11 1.87 23.47
CA ALA A 438 -15.68 2.34 22.16
C ALA A 438 -15.21 1.20 21.25
N ILE A 439 -14.44 0.24 21.78
CA ILE A 439 -13.97 -0.94 21.06
C ILE A 439 -15.15 -1.82 20.63
N ALA A 440 -16.08 -2.11 21.54
CA ALA A 440 -17.29 -2.87 21.23
C ALA A 440 -18.14 -2.16 20.16
N GLY A 441 -18.29 -0.83 20.24
CA GLY A 441 -19.01 -0.05 19.23
C GLY A 441 -18.32 -0.01 17.86
N ALA A 442 -16.98 0.00 17.82
CA ALA A 442 -16.24 -0.14 16.56
C ALA A 442 -16.39 -1.55 15.98
N ALA A 443 -16.33 -2.58 16.82
CA ALA A 443 -16.55 -3.97 16.44
C ALA A 443 -17.98 -4.19 15.90
N ASP A 444 -19.01 -3.61 16.52
CA ASP A 444 -20.40 -3.67 16.01
C ASP A 444 -20.52 -3.03 14.61
N ARG A 445 -19.88 -1.88 14.40
CA ARG A 445 -19.88 -1.23 13.07
C ARG A 445 -19.19 -2.07 12.01
N LEU A 446 -18.10 -2.77 12.35
CA LEU A 446 -17.43 -3.72 11.46
C LEU A 446 -18.34 -4.93 11.18
N ALA A 447 -18.89 -5.56 12.21
CA ALA A 447 -19.77 -6.73 12.13
C ALA A 447 -21.04 -6.46 11.30
N THR A 448 -21.61 -5.26 11.41
CA THR A 448 -22.82 -4.86 10.68
C THR A 448 -22.54 -4.27 9.29
N GLY A 449 -21.27 -4.16 8.88
CA GLY A 449 -20.87 -3.55 7.60
C GLY A 449 -21.07 -2.03 7.55
N LYS A 450 -21.33 -1.37 8.68
CA LYS A 450 -21.41 0.10 8.78
C LYS A 450 -20.03 0.78 8.71
N LEU A 451 -18.98 0.01 8.97
CA LEU A 451 -17.59 0.36 8.71
C LEU A 451 -16.97 -0.76 7.88
N GLU A 452 -16.38 -0.42 6.74
CA GLU A 452 -15.59 -1.34 5.95
C GLU A 452 -14.10 -0.95 6.04
N LEU A 453 -13.22 -1.94 6.11
CA LEU A 453 -11.76 -1.75 6.14
C LEU A 453 -11.12 -2.66 5.09
N HIS A 454 -10.74 -2.09 3.95
CA HIS A 454 -10.11 -2.86 2.87
C HIS A 454 -9.10 -1.98 2.11
N PRO A 455 -8.08 -2.58 1.45
CA PRO A 455 -6.99 -1.84 0.79
C PRO A 455 -7.43 -1.03 -0.44
N GLY A 456 -8.70 -1.18 -0.84
CA GLY A 456 -9.30 -0.49 -1.97
C GLY A 456 -10.04 0.79 -1.57
N MET A 457 -9.98 1.27 -0.33
CA MET A 457 -10.54 2.57 0.06
C MET A 457 -9.59 3.73 -0.29
N THR A 458 -10.11 4.96 -0.33
CA THR A 458 -9.23 6.14 -0.31
C THR A 458 -8.83 6.46 1.12
N GLY A 459 -7.63 7.05 1.31
CA GLY A 459 -7.20 7.52 2.63
C GLY A 459 -8.17 8.55 3.22
N THR A 460 -8.71 9.45 2.39
CA THR A 460 -9.69 10.46 2.82
C THR A 460 -10.99 9.85 3.32
N ASP A 461 -11.55 8.88 2.59
CA ASP A 461 -12.82 8.24 2.98
C ASP A 461 -12.65 7.40 4.23
N LEU A 462 -11.58 6.59 4.29
CA LEU A 462 -11.27 5.77 5.45
C LEU A 462 -11.07 6.65 6.69
N ARG A 463 -10.25 7.71 6.59
CA ARG A 463 -10.03 8.64 7.69
C ARG A 463 -11.33 9.28 8.20
N ARG A 464 -12.19 9.71 7.27
CA ARG A 464 -13.49 10.33 7.59
C ARG A 464 -14.42 9.35 8.32
N GLN A 465 -14.53 8.11 7.83
CA GLN A 465 -15.36 7.08 8.49
C GLN A 465 -14.84 6.75 9.89
N LEU A 466 -13.52 6.65 10.05
CA LEU A 466 -12.89 6.39 11.34
C LEU A 466 -13.15 7.51 12.36
N LEU A 467 -13.06 8.78 11.94
CA LEU A 467 -13.30 9.93 12.82
C LEU A 467 -14.77 10.12 13.25
N ASP A 468 -15.72 9.47 12.57
CA ASP A 468 -17.13 9.44 13.00
C ASP A 468 -17.34 8.53 14.24
N ILE A 469 -16.38 7.68 14.55
CA ILE A 469 -16.50 6.70 15.63
C ILE A 469 -15.99 7.30 16.94
N LYS A 470 -16.88 7.35 17.93
CA LYS A 470 -16.52 7.77 19.30
C LYS A 470 -15.38 6.90 19.83
N GLY A 471 -14.31 7.55 20.30
CA GLY A 471 -13.10 6.88 20.79
C GLY A 471 -11.97 6.76 19.76
N ILE A 472 -12.21 7.15 18.51
CA ILE A 472 -11.17 7.25 17.48
C ILE A 472 -10.81 8.73 17.27
N GLY A 473 -9.59 9.09 17.70
CA GLY A 473 -9.01 10.41 17.45
C GLY A 473 -8.20 10.46 16.15
N PRO A 474 -7.70 11.66 15.76
CA PRO A 474 -6.87 11.83 14.56
C PRO A 474 -5.70 10.87 14.46
N TRP A 475 -4.96 10.68 15.56
CA TRP A 475 -3.82 9.75 15.58
C TRP A 475 -4.21 8.31 15.23
N THR A 476 -5.31 7.80 15.81
CA THR A 476 -5.78 6.44 15.51
C THR A 476 -6.27 6.33 14.08
N ALA A 477 -7.01 7.32 13.58
CA ALA A 477 -7.47 7.34 12.20
C ALA A 477 -6.31 7.35 11.20
N ASP A 478 -5.32 8.22 11.42
CA ASP A 478 -4.15 8.37 10.55
C ASP A 478 -3.27 7.11 10.61
N TYR A 479 -3.08 6.51 11.79
CA TYR A 479 -2.35 5.24 11.95
C TYR A 479 -3.01 4.11 11.17
N VAL A 480 -4.34 3.97 11.29
CA VAL A 480 -5.09 2.93 10.57
C VAL A 480 -5.03 3.19 9.06
N VAL A 481 -5.16 4.43 8.59
CA VAL A 481 -5.01 4.77 7.16
C VAL A 481 -3.64 4.35 6.63
N MET A 482 -2.57 4.73 7.33
CA MET A 482 -1.19 4.41 6.96
C MET A 482 -0.99 2.89 6.80
N ARG A 483 -1.44 2.10 7.80
CA ARG A 483 -1.22 0.64 7.85
C ARG A 483 -2.18 -0.14 6.95
N GLN A 484 -3.46 0.25 6.89
CA GLN A 484 -4.48 -0.44 6.10
C GLN A 484 -4.27 -0.26 4.59
N LEU A 485 -3.89 0.95 4.16
CA LEU A 485 -3.77 1.28 2.74
C LEU A 485 -2.33 1.18 2.22
N ALA A 486 -1.37 0.93 3.11
CA ALA A 486 0.06 1.15 2.86
C ALA A 486 0.26 2.54 2.22
N ASP A 487 -0.39 3.55 2.80
CA ASP A 487 -0.33 4.92 2.30
C ASP A 487 1.07 5.47 2.61
N PRO A 488 1.87 5.85 1.59
CA PRO A 488 3.23 6.32 1.80
C PRO A 488 3.29 7.73 2.40
N ASP A 489 2.14 8.43 2.50
CA ASP A 489 2.10 9.88 2.69
C ASP A 489 1.28 10.34 3.91
N VAL A 490 1.30 9.55 4.99
CA VAL A 490 0.71 9.89 6.29
C VAL A 490 1.80 10.27 7.29
N LEU A 491 1.70 11.49 7.87
CA LEU A 491 2.54 11.94 8.98
C LEU A 491 1.76 11.82 10.30
N LEU A 492 2.27 11.04 11.25
CA LEU A 492 1.68 10.93 12.59
C LEU A 492 2.20 12.06 13.50
N GLU A 493 1.86 13.31 13.16
CA GLU A 493 2.46 14.53 13.75
C GLU A 493 2.35 14.61 15.28
N HIS A 494 1.29 14.05 15.85
CA HIS A 494 1.06 14.06 17.30
C HIS A 494 1.57 12.82 18.03
N ASP A 495 2.25 11.91 17.34
CA ASP A 495 2.81 10.72 17.95
C ASP A 495 4.01 11.06 18.85
N LEU A 496 3.96 10.59 20.10
CA LEU A 496 4.95 10.90 21.12
C LEU A 496 6.35 10.38 20.75
N VAL A 497 6.44 9.16 20.20
CA VAL A 497 7.71 8.53 19.85
C VAL A 497 8.31 9.18 18.61
N LEU A 498 7.47 9.49 17.61
CA LEU A 498 7.88 10.21 16.40
C LEU A 498 8.45 11.58 16.76
N ARG A 499 7.75 12.36 17.60
CA ARG A 499 8.22 13.69 18.01
C ARG A 499 9.52 13.64 18.80
N ARG A 500 9.70 12.63 19.66
CA ARG A 500 10.98 12.39 20.34
C ARG A 500 12.09 12.06 19.35
N GLY A 501 11.81 11.21 18.37
CA GLY A 501 12.76 10.88 17.32
C GLY A 501 13.17 12.08 16.48
N ALA A 502 12.21 12.95 16.17
CA ALA A 502 12.48 14.20 15.46
C ALA A 502 13.35 15.17 16.26
N ALA A 503 13.07 15.32 17.56
CA ALA A 503 13.92 16.11 18.45
C ALA A 503 15.34 15.51 18.55
N ALA A 504 15.46 14.19 18.70
CA ALA A 504 16.75 13.50 18.76
C ALA A 504 17.54 13.59 17.44
N ALA A 505 16.85 13.67 16.31
CA ALA A 505 17.44 13.80 14.99
C ALA A 505 17.68 15.26 14.55
N GLY A 506 17.22 16.25 15.32
CA GLY A 506 17.25 17.66 14.90
C GLY A 506 16.34 17.98 13.70
N VAL A 507 15.31 17.18 13.45
CA VAL A 507 14.38 17.35 12.31
C VAL A 507 13.16 18.16 12.75
N ALA A 508 12.95 19.31 12.11
CA ALA A 508 11.75 20.11 12.32
C ALA A 508 10.50 19.41 11.75
N MET A 509 9.36 19.52 12.44
CA MET A 509 8.07 18.99 11.94
C MET A 509 7.64 19.62 10.61
N ALA A 510 8.03 20.87 10.34
CA ALA A 510 7.79 21.50 9.04
C ALA A 510 8.49 20.74 7.90
N THR A 511 9.73 20.29 8.11
CA THR A 511 10.48 19.44 7.17
C THR A 511 9.79 18.10 6.96
N ALA A 512 9.36 17.45 8.04
CA ALA A 512 8.59 16.20 7.93
C ALA A 512 7.29 16.41 7.15
N ARG A 513 6.56 17.52 7.37
CA ARG A 513 5.34 17.85 6.60
C ARG A 513 5.62 18.12 5.13
N ALA A 514 6.75 18.73 4.79
CA ALA A 514 7.14 19.03 3.42
C ALA A 514 7.62 17.79 2.63
N SER A 515 7.86 16.66 3.29
CA SER A 515 8.35 15.42 2.67
C SER A 515 7.32 14.61 1.88
N SER A 516 6.17 15.22 1.56
CA SER A 516 5.19 14.62 0.66
C SER A 516 5.84 14.26 -0.69
N PRO A 517 5.58 13.08 -1.28
CA PRO A 517 4.57 12.10 -0.90
C PRO A 517 5.07 10.94 -0.01
N TRP A 518 6.13 11.14 0.80
CA TRP A 518 6.84 10.09 1.55
C TRP A 518 6.77 10.26 3.07
N ARG A 519 5.74 10.95 3.57
CA ARG A 519 5.61 11.28 5.01
C ARG A 519 5.54 10.06 5.93
N SER A 520 5.04 8.92 5.46
CA SER A 520 5.02 7.69 6.25
C SER A 520 6.39 7.07 6.39
N TYR A 521 7.23 7.11 5.35
CA TYR A 521 8.62 6.68 5.46
C TYR A 521 9.41 7.57 6.41
N VAL A 522 9.22 8.89 6.34
CA VAL A 522 9.79 9.81 7.34
C VAL A 522 9.32 9.46 8.75
N SER A 523 8.03 9.14 8.92
CA SER A 523 7.50 8.67 10.21
C SER A 523 8.23 7.42 10.73
N MET A 524 8.53 6.44 9.87
CA MET A 524 9.30 5.25 10.26
C MET A 524 10.75 5.57 10.66
N HIS A 525 11.45 6.43 9.90
CA HIS A 525 12.80 6.87 10.25
C HIS A 525 12.83 7.58 11.61
N LEU A 526 11.84 8.45 11.86
CA LEU A 526 11.71 9.17 13.12
C LEU A 526 11.33 8.22 14.27
N TRP A 527 10.45 7.25 14.07
CA TRP A 527 10.17 6.22 15.07
C TRP A 527 11.42 5.42 15.43
N ARG A 528 12.18 4.94 14.44
CA ARG A 528 13.45 4.24 14.69
C ARG A 528 14.36 5.04 15.61
N LYS A 529 14.54 6.34 15.33
CA LYS A 529 15.32 7.25 16.18
C LYS A 529 14.70 7.45 17.56
N GLY A 530 13.39 7.63 17.64
CA GLY A 530 12.67 7.83 18.88
C GLY A 530 12.78 6.63 19.82
N ILE A 531 12.70 5.42 19.27
CA ILE A 531 12.88 4.16 20.01
C ILE A 531 14.33 4.03 20.51
N ALA A 532 15.32 4.31 19.64
CA ALA A 532 16.73 4.28 20.04
C ALA A 532 17.08 5.30 21.14
N ALA A 533 16.34 6.41 21.20
CA ALA A 533 16.51 7.46 22.22
C ALA A 533 15.75 7.19 23.53
N LEU A 534 14.92 6.14 23.61
CA LEU A 534 14.26 5.77 24.87
C LEU A 534 15.33 5.34 25.89
N PRO A 535 15.24 5.78 27.15
CA PRO A 535 16.10 5.25 28.19
C PRO A 535 15.93 3.74 28.22
N ARG A 536 17.02 2.98 28.15
CA ARG A 536 17.00 1.53 28.41
C ARG A 536 16.51 1.33 29.85
N GLN A 537 15.20 1.27 30.06
CA GLN A 537 14.63 0.94 31.36
C GLN A 537 14.99 -0.53 31.64
N LEU A 538 15.99 -0.69 32.49
CA LEU A 538 16.29 -1.85 33.33
C LEU A 538 15.91 -3.19 32.69
N THR A 539 16.88 -3.77 31.98
CA THR A 539 16.94 -5.21 31.77
C THR A 539 16.62 -5.90 33.09
N ARG A 540 15.44 -6.51 33.15
CA ARG A 540 14.97 -7.32 34.26
C ARG A 540 16.04 -8.38 34.50
N LYS A 541 16.84 -8.23 35.58
CA LYS A 541 17.78 -9.27 36.04
C LYS A 541 17.01 -10.61 36.02
N PRO A 542 17.59 -11.71 35.52
CA PRO A 542 16.98 -13.02 35.71
C PRO A 542 16.79 -13.19 37.20
N LYS A 543 15.57 -13.51 37.64
CA LYS A 543 15.37 -13.99 39.02
C LYS A 543 16.16 -15.28 39.13
N GLY A 544 17.35 -15.20 39.71
CA GLY A 544 18.13 -16.35 40.12
C GLY A 544 17.28 -17.19 41.07
N LYS A 545 17.27 -18.49 40.82
CA LYS A 545 16.76 -19.50 41.76
C LYS A 545 17.54 -19.36 43.08
N SER A 546 16.83 -19.18 44.17
CA SER A 546 17.21 -19.72 45.47
C SER A 546 16.11 -20.67 45.91
#